data_AF-A0A3P1ZY09-F1
#
_entry.id   AF-A0A3P1ZY09-F1
#
_cell.length_a   1.000
_cell.length_b   1.000
_cell.length_c   1.000
_cell.angle_alpha   90.00
_cell.angle_beta   90.00
_cell.angle_gamma   90.00
#
_symmetry.space_group_name_H-M   'P 1'
#
loop_
_entity.id
_entity.type
_entity.pdbx_description
1 polymer ?
#
loop_
_entity_poly.entity_id
_entity_poly.type
_entity_poly.pdbx_seq_one_letter_code
_entity_poly.pdbx_strand_id
1 'polypeptide(L)'
;MIAWQEIFSQNGLQWQDASHVSTPVDIGDLEKLKHFLDAVHVRLCLVKPYQEAPCYPLVEARELLPSFDSDMFEYKDLPGFAMVAFARQLDYFSEIFQFDKLYNIITEEDGACCPLENQVMVQNLQTLTSRLPRVHQEAFRQKFRSTDTVLLETYPEMMEYLLLMDRAHVLAWGADNRFHLAGVFASFPSDIDSEIKRFGIRTGKFVYGDNALYERNRMFVYQYLMELYGFPIVSERRTSSALFARRLHKMGERFLLRVLGQTDRTLTTYLATGENTQYPALEKIALVAVDPDQEEALECIGRDGFFLDRERRVVILRVTYRQHAFDPANVRQDRALSVCGQEVLHPLTGEPLRGLNIIKDASNMFLRLNDIVRGEYTGRIIYKRTEVVENTETHEKRLKFLYSWLTKHQRRMISYSDDFFCNVSKVLTQYLYSPENDDNFITLRELYQEVCSRFSYIQQARNVRILEDLSRRLYKGAQISYLHMFREVIALLNDLQYEIVNFFPPLVDNIIGCVEKILHDRYLKRRYIDVSEDTLTPAGAEIRKNYRRLVSLQDSFRAVRKARLSKEGNA
;
A
#
# COMPACT_ATOMS: atom_id res chain seq x y z
N MET A 1 -23.64 -7.87 16.94
CA MET A 1 -23.40 -6.98 15.78
C MET A 1 -23.85 -5.59 16.18
N ILE A 2 -23.00 -4.57 16.00
CA ILE A 2 -23.37 -3.17 16.31
C ILE A 2 -24.16 -2.60 15.12
N ALA A 3 -25.28 -1.94 15.36
CA ALA A 3 -26.10 -1.37 14.30
C ALA A 3 -25.35 -0.23 13.59
N TRP A 4 -25.45 -0.14 12.26
CA TRP A 4 -24.68 0.84 11.49
C TRP A 4 -24.97 2.29 11.94
N GLN A 5 -26.18 2.57 12.43
CA GLN A 5 -26.59 3.89 12.93
C GLN A 5 -25.80 4.32 14.18
N GLU A 6 -25.32 3.36 14.97
CA GLU A 6 -24.58 3.62 16.21
C GLU A 6 -23.07 3.79 15.99
N ILE A 7 -22.58 3.51 14.78
CA ILE A 7 -21.15 3.53 14.48
C ILE A 7 -20.58 4.92 14.68
N PHE A 8 -19.60 5.06 15.56
CA PHE A 8 -19.02 6.35 15.92
C PHE A 8 -20.00 7.34 16.56
N SER A 9 -21.04 6.84 17.23
CA SER A 9 -21.97 7.67 18.03
C SER A 9 -21.33 8.30 19.27
N GLN A 10 -20.18 7.78 19.72
CA GLN A 10 -19.45 8.23 20.91
C GLN A 10 -18.07 8.82 20.57
N ASN A 11 -17.86 9.27 19.32
CA ASN A 11 -16.57 9.78 18.84
C ASN A 11 -16.37 11.30 19.03
N GLY A 12 -17.25 11.93 19.81
CA GLY A 12 -17.30 13.37 20.02
C GLY A 12 -18.14 14.16 19.00
N LEU A 13 -18.59 13.54 17.90
CA LEU A 13 -19.60 14.13 17.02
C LEU A 13 -21.00 13.93 17.62
N GLN A 14 -21.75 15.01 17.69
CA GLN A 14 -23.12 15.00 18.20
C GLN A 14 -24.08 14.58 17.07
N TRP A 15 -24.40 13.30 16.98
CA TRP A 15 -25.37 12.79 16.01
C TRP A 15 -26.79 13.01 16.54
N GLN A 16 -27.64 13.66 15.75
CA GLN A 16 -29.08 13.76 16.05
C GLN A 16 -29.80 12.47 15.65
N ASP A 17 -29.39 11.90 14.52
CA ASP A 17 -29.83 10.58 14.06
C ASP A 17 -28.72 9.89 13.23
N ALA A 18 -29.11 8.85 12.48
CA ALA A 18 -28.19 8.06 11.68
C ALA A 18 -27.48 8.83 10.55
N SER A 19 -28.11 9.87 9.99
CA SER A 19 -27.63 10.66 8.85
C SER A 19 -27.55 12.16 9.13
N HIS A 20 -27.85 12.61 10.35
CA HIS A 20 -27.82 14.01 10.74
C HIS A 20 -26.88 14.24 11.93
N VAL A 21 -25.98 15.21 11.76
CA VAL A 21 -25.11 15.73 12.82
C VAL A 21 -25.70 17.04 13.30
N SER A 22 -25.64 17.30 14.61
CA SER A 22 -26.13 18.55 15.18
C SER A 22 -25.31 19.75 14.71
N THR A 23 -26.00 20.85 14.45
CA THR A 23 -25.40 22.14 14.12
C THR A 23 -24.88 22.87 15.36
N PRO A 24 -23.76 23.63 15.28
CA PRO A 24 -22.88 23.81 14.11
C PRO A 24 -21.68 22.86 14.11
N VAL A 25 -21.27 22.40 12.92
CA VAL A 25 -20.05 21.61 12.71
C VAL A 25 -18.90 22.54 12.34
N ASP A 26 -18.11 22.91 13.35
CA ASP A 26 -17.07 23.91 13.23
C ASP A 26 -15.69 23.34 12.87
N ILE A 27 -15.43 23.12 11.57
CA ILE A 27 -14.21 22.44 11.10
C ILE A 27 -13.39 23.39 10.21
N GLY A 28 -12.22 23.80 10.71
CA GLY A 28 -11.29 24.71 10.01
C GLY A 28 -9.98 24.06 9.55
N ASP A 29 -9.67 22.83 9.94
CA ASP A 29 -8.41 22.16 9.58
C ASP A 29 -8.63 20.74 9.01
N LEU A 30 -7.63 20.25 8.27
CA LEU A 30 -7.72 18.98 7.56
C LEU A 30 -7.78 17.77 8.50
N GLU A 31 -7.22 17.84 9.71
CA GLU A 31 -7.23 16.73 10.67
C GLU A 31 -8.62 16.56 11.28
N LYS A 32 -9.24 17.66 11.71
CA LYS A 32 -10.64 17.65 12.16
C LYS A 32 -11.58 17.22 11.03
N LEU A 33 -11.34 17.69 9.81
CA LEU A 33 -12.12 17.26 8.65
C LEU A 33 -11.96 15.76 8.41
N LYS A 34 -10.73 15.24 8.49
CA LYS A 34 -10.45 13.81 8.34
C LYS A 34 -11.22 12.98 9.37
N HIS A 35 -11.25 13.40 10.64
CA HIS A 35 -12.00 12.74 11.72
C HIS A 35 -13.50 12.72 11.43
N PHE A 36 -14.07 13.86 11.03
CA PHE A 36 -15.46 13.95 10.60
C PHE A 36 -15.77 13.03 9.42
N LEU A 37 -14.94 13.06 8.38
CA LEU A 37 -15.12 12.22 7.20
C LEU A 37 -14.92 10.72 7.52
N ASP A 38 -13.99 10.35 8.41
CA ASP A 38 -13.85 8.96 8.89
C ASP A 38 -15.17 8.50 9.52
N ALA A 39 -15.80 9.36 10.31
CA ALA A 39 -17.08 9.06 10.92
C ALA A 39 -18.17 8.80 9.88
N VAL A 40 -18.34 9.74 8.94
CA VAL A 40 -19.37 9.69 7.91
C VAL A 40 -19.16 8.54 6.93
N HIS A 41 -17.96 8.40 6.36
CA HIS A 41 -17.69 7.42 5.30
C HIS A 41 -17.64 5.99 5.82
N VAL A 42 -17.09 5.75 7.00
CA VAL A 42 -17.11 4.39 7.58
C VAL A 42 -18.54 3.98 7.89
N ARG A 43 -19.32 4.87 8.53
CA ARG A 43 -20.73 4.62 8.86
C ARG A 43 -21.56 4.32 7.60
N LEU A 44 -21.57 5.26 6.65
CA LEU A 44 -22.49 5.24 5.52
C LEU A 44 -22.00 4.45 4.30
N CYS A 45 -20.67 4.33 4.11
CA CYS A 45 -20.11 3.73 2.90
C CYS A 45 -19.41 2.39 3.13
N LEU A 46 -19.10 2.01 4.37
CA LEU A 46 -18.55 0.69 4.70
C LEU A 46 -19.54 -0.16 5.50
N VAL A 47 -19.95 0.32 6.68
CA VAL A 47 -20.73 -0.49 7.62
C VAL A 47 -22.19 -0.63 7.19
N LYS A 48 -22.85 0.45 6.76
CA LYS A 48 -24.23 0.36 6.25
C LYS A 48 -24.35 -0.64 5.09
N PRO A 49 -23.53 -0.56 4.01
CA PRO A 49 -23.53 -1.58 2.96
C PRO A 49 -23.20 -2.99 3.45
N TYR A 50 -22.31 -3.14 4.45
CA TYR A 50 -22.01 -4.45 5.04
C TYR A 50 -23.24 -5.11 5.69
N GLN A 51 -24.10 -4.31 6.31
CA GLN A 51 -25.31 -4.80 6.97
C GLN A 51 -26.50 -4.97 6.03
N GLU A 52 -26.59 -4.13 4.99
CA GLU A 52 -27.70 -4.16 4.03
C GLU A 52 -27.49 -5.16 2.88
N ALA A 53 -26.24 -5.42 2.48
CA ALA A 53 -25.93 -6.35 1.40
C ALA A 53 -25.80 -7.80 1.93
N PRO A 54 -26.60 -8.77 1.42
CA PRO A 54 -26.58 -10.16 1.91
C PRO A 54 -25.21 -10.85 1.84
N CYS A 55 -24.42 -10.51 0.81
CA CYS A 55 -23.12 -11.11 0.52
C CYS A 55 -22.02 -10.06 0.44
N TYR A 56 -21.95 -9.13 1.40
CA TYR A 56 -20.90 -8.12 1.41
C TYR A 56 -19.50 -8.79 1.40
N PRO A 57 -18.66 -8.50 0.40
CA PRO A 57 -17.35 -9.13 0.25
C PRO A 57 -16.36 -8.45 1.20
N LEU A 58 -16.09 -9.04 2.36
CA LEU A 58 -15.09 -8.52 3.30
C LEU A 58 -13.68 -8.49 2.67
N VAL A 59 -12.89 -7.49 3.06
CA VAL A 59 -11.51 -7.38 2.59
C VAL A 59 -10.66 -8.41 3.32
N GLU A 60 -9.95 -9.25 2.58
CA GLU A 60 -8.97 -10.12 3.21
C GLU A 60 -7.77 -9.31 3.67
N ALA A 61 -7.22 -9.61 4.85
CA ALA A 61 -6.08 -8.88 5.42
C ALA A 61 -4.88 -8.81 4.44
N ARG A 62 -4.70 -9.83 3.60
CA ARG A 62 -3.64 -9.89 2.57
C ARG A 62 -3.79 -8.84 1.46
N GLU A 63 -5.00 -8.39 1.16
CA GLU A 63 -5.27 -7.41 0.10
C GLU A 63 -4.80 -6.00 0.51
N LEU A 64 -4.64 -5.77 1.81
CA LEU A 64 -4.08 -4.54 2.37
C LEU A 64 -2.54 -4.54 2.37
N LEU A 65 -1.89 -5.62 1.91
CA LEU A 65 -0.43 -5.66 1.77
C LEU A 65 0.03 -5.06 0.42
N PRO A 66 1.17 -4.34 0.41
CA PRO A 66 1.81 -3.87 -0.81
C PRO A 66 2.06 -4.98 -1.84
N SER A 67 1.85 -4.63 -3.11
CA SER A 67 1.49 -5.44 -4.29
C SER A 67 -0.01 -5.44 -4.58
N PHE A 68 -0.85 -5.19 -3.57
CA PHE A 68 -2.32 -5.06 -3.66
C PHE A 68 -2.90 -6.08 -4.64
N ASP A 69 -2.72 -7.37 -4.33
CA ASP A 69 -3.36 -8.42 -5.11
C ASP A 69 -4.86 -8.35 -4.86
N SER A 70 -5.63 -7.93 -5.84
CA SER A 70 -7.09 -8.05 -5.81
C SER A 70 -7.55 -8.90 -6.98
N ASP A 71 -8.65 -9.61 -6.77
CA ASP A 71 -9.32 -10.35 -7.84
C ASP A 71 -9.70 -9.37 -8.99
N MET A 72 -9.70 -9.86 -10.23
CA MET A 72 -10.05 -9.08 -11.43
C MET A 72 -11.57 -8.84 -11.54
N PHE A 73 -12.21 -8.49 -10.42
CA PHE A 73 -13.66 -8.37 -10.31
C PHE A 73 -14.05 -7.06 -9.62
N GLU A 74 -14.97 -6.32 -10.21
CA GLU A 74 -15.49 -5.05 -9.70
C GLU A 74 -16.87 -5.28 -9.06
N TYR A 75 -17.02 -4.96 -7.78
CA TYR A 75 -18.29 -5.10 -7.06
C TYR A 75 -19.19 -3.89 -7.31
N LYS A 76 -19.86 -3.88 -8.47
CA LYS A 76 -20.65 -2.74 -8.96
C LYS A 76 -21.77 -2.27 -8.03
N ASP A 77 -22.30 -3.18 -7.21
CA ASP A 77 -23.40 -2.88 -6.27
C ASP A 77 -22.90 -2.21 -4.98
N LEU A 78 -21.58 -2.17 -4.75
CA LEU A 78 -21.00 -1.47 -3.60
C LEU A 78 -20.82 0.02 -3.91
N PRO A 79 -20.87 0.89 -2.90
CA PRO A 79 -20.60 2.31 -3.10
C PRO A 79 -19.16 2.56 -3.55
N GLY A 80 -18.98 3.59 -4.37
CA GLY A 80 -17.66 4.07 -4.78
C GLY A 80 -17.70 5.56 -5.08
N PHE A 81 -16.69 6.29 -4.62
CA PHE A 81 -16.60 7.73 -4.84
C PHE A 81 -15.15 8.19 -4.85
N ALA A 82 -14.94 9.42 -5.29
CA ALA A 82 -13.71 10.16 -5.07
C ALA A 82 -14.05 11.56 -4.56
N MET A 83 -13.19 12.13 -3.73
CA MET A 83 -13.36 13.49 -3.23
C MET A 83 -12.02 14.14 -2.95
N VAL A 84 -12.00 15.47 -3.01
CA VAL A 84 -10.85 16.27 -2.58
C VAL A 84 -11.31 17.41 -1.69
N ALA A 85 -10.51 17.74 -0.69
CA ALA A 85 -10.71 18.83 0.23
C ALA A 85 -9.49 19.75 0.25
N PHE A 86 -9.70 21.06 0.15
CA PHE A 86 -8.64 22.06 0.15
C PHE A 86 -8.73 22.96 1.37
N ALA A 87 -7.62 23.11 2.11
CA ALA A 87 -7.50 24.07 3.22
C ALA A 87 -7.19 25.48 2.70
N ARG A 88 -7.99 25.93 1.73
CA ARG A 88 -7.99 27.27 1.12
C ARG A 88 -9.30 27.47 0.35
N GLN A 89 -9.62 28.72 0.07
CA GLN A 89 -10.68 29.05 -0.89
C GLN A 89 -10.25 28.65 -2.31
N LEU A 90 -11.22 28.29 -3.15
CA LEU A 90 -10.98 27.89 -4.54
C LEU A 90 -11.20 29.06 -5.49
N ASP A 91 -10.26 29.23 -6.42
CA ASP A 91 -10.41 30.14 -7.54
C ASP A 91 -10.73 29.33 -8.79
N TYR A 92 -12.01 29.36 -9.18
CA TYR A 92 -12.57 28.52 -10.23
C TYR A 92 -11.80 28.57 -11.56
N PHE A 93 -11.23 29.73 -11.92
CA PHE A 93 -10.47 29.87 -13.16
C PHE A 93 -9.05 29.29 -13.06
N SER A 94 -8.44 29.40 -11.87
CA SER A 94 -7.05 29.00 -11.64
C SER A 94 -6.90 27.52 -11.24
N GLU A 95 -8.00 26.84 -10.90
CA GLU A 95 -7.94 25.43 -10.53
C GLU A 95 -7.48 24.54 -11.71
N ILE A 96 -6.59 23.59 -11.41
CA ILE A 96 -6.03 22.66 -12.39
C ILE A 96 -6.98 21.49 -12.75
N PHE A 97 -8.24 21.59 -12.36
CA PHE A 97 -9.28 20.58 -12.53
C PHE A 97 -10.64 21.28 -12.71
N GLN A 98 -11.57 20.62 -13.39
CA GLN A 98 -12.91 21.15 -13.63
C GLN A 98 -13.89 20.54 -12.63
N PHE A 99 -14.85 21.33 -12.17
CA PHE A 99 -15.96 20.90 -11.30
C PHE A 99 -17.13 21.87 -11.49
N ASP A 100 -18.33 21.51 -11.07
CA ASP A 100 -19.43 22.46 -10.99
C ASP A 100 -19.43 23.12 -9.62
N LYS A 101 -19.29 24.45 -9.61
CA LYS A 101 -19.20 25.25 -8.38
C LYS A 101 -20.53 25.29 -7.64
N LEU A 102 -20.46 25.12 -6.33
CA LEU A 102 -21.53 25.41 -5.39
C LEU A 102 -21.12 26.64 -4.57
N TYR A 103 -22.11 27.40 -4.13
CA TYR A 103 -21.90 28.68 -3.47
C TYR A 103 -22.25 28.57 -1.98
N ASN A 104 -21.35 29.03 -1.13
CA ASN A 104 -21.64 29.21 0.29
C ASN A 104 -22.49 30.49 0.48
N ILE A 105 -23.42 30.46 1.42
CA ILE A 105 -24.22 31.64 1.82
C ILE A 105 -23.34 32.64 2.58
N ILE A 106 -22.35 32.16 3.34
CA ILE A 106 -21.40 33.03 4.04
C ILE A 106 -20.39 33.58 3.03
N THR A 107 -20.40 34.90 2.82
CA THR A 107 -19.61 35.57 1.77
C THR A 107 -18.42 36.36 2.29
N GLU A 108 -18.38 36.70 3.58
CA GLU A 108 -17.33 37.52 4.19
C GLU A 108 -16.71 36.85 5.42
N GLU A 109 -15.48 37.25 5.76
CA GLU A 109 -14.72 36.71 6.91
C GLU A 109 -15.43 36.99 8.26
N ASP A 110 -16.20 38.08 8.34
CA ASP A 110 -16.99 38.46 9.53
C ASP A 110 -18.30 37.64 9.66
N GLY A 111 -18.56 36.71 8.75
CA GLY A 111 -19.76 35.86 8.76
C GLY A 111 -20.98 36.50 8.10
N ALA A 112 -20.81 37.58 7.33
CA ALA A 112 -21.92 38.21 6.62
C ALA A 112 -22.54 37.24 5.60
N CYS A 113 -23.86 37.12 5.65
CA CYS A 113 -24.65 36.25 4.79
C CYS A 113 -25.01 36.94 3.47
N CYS A 114 -25.07 36.15 2.39
CA CYS A 114 -25.48 36.63 1.08
C CYS A 114 -26.91 37.19 1.14
N PRO A 115 -27.15 38.42 0.63
CA PRO A 115 -28.50 39.00 0.60
C PRO A 115 -29.48 38.25 -0.32
N LEU A 116 -28.98 37.31 -1.14
CA LEU A 116 -29.74 36.49 -2.09
C LEU A 116 -29.71 34.99 -1.71
N GLU A 117 -29.65 34.68 -0.41
CA GLU A 117 -29.60 33.32 0.15
C GLU A 117 -30.53 32.32 -0.55
N ASN A 118 -31.82 32.64 -0.68
CA ASN A 118 -32.79 31.75 -1.33
C ASN A 118 -32.45 31.45 -2.80
N GLN A 119 -31.90 32.41 -3.53
CA GLN A 119 -31.51 32.20 -4.93
C GLN A 119 -30.27 31.31 -5.01
N VAL A 120 -29.32 31.50 -4.10
CA VAL A 120 -28.12 30.66 -3.97
C VAL A 120 -28.51 29.21 -3.66
N MET A 121 -29.39 28.99 -2.68
CA MET A 121 -29.88 27.65 -2.33
C MET A 121 -30.58 26.97 -3.51
N VAL A 122 -31.46 27.68 -4.22
CA VAL A 122 -32.14 27.15 -5.42
C VAL A 122 -31.14 26.81 -6.52
N GLN A 123 -30.12 27.64 -6.74
CA GLN A 123 -29.08 27.40 -7.73
C GLN A 123 -28.23 26.16 -7.37
N ASN A 124 -27.79 26.05 -6.11
CA ASN A 124 -27.04 24.89 -5.64
C ASN A 124 -27.85 23.59 -5.81
N LEU A 125 -29.12 23.62 -5.40
CA LEU A 125 -30.03 22.49 -5.56
C LEU A 125 -30.19 22.09 -7.03
N GLN A 126 -30.33 23.06 -7.95
CA GLN A 126 -30.41 22.81 -9.39
C GLN A 126 -29.12 22.19 -9.94
N THR A 127 -27.95 22.73 -9.57
CA THR A 127 -26.64 22.20 -9.97
C THR A 127 -26.49 20.75 -9.54
N LEU A 128 -26.75 20.44 -8.27
CA LEU A 128 -26.70 19.07 -7.73
C LEU A 128 -27.67 18.15 -8.46
N THR A 129 -28.92 18.59 -8.63
CA THR A 129 -29.96 17.79 -9.29
C THR A 129 -29.60 17.44 -10.73
N SER A 130 -28.97 18.38 -11.45
CA SER A 130 -28.60 18.19 -12.87
C SER A 130 -27.57 17.07 -13.08
N ARG A 131 -26.84 16.69 -12.03
CA ARG A 131 -25.80 15.65 -12.06
C ARG A 131 -26.26 14.31 -11.50
N LEU A 132 -27.47 14.25 -10.94
CA LEU A 132 -28.06 13.00 -10.47
C LEU A 132 -28.79 12.24 -11.58
N PRO A 133 -28.83 10.90 -11.53
CA PRO A 133 -29.68 10.11 -12.41
C PRO A 133 -31.15 10.56 -12.30
N ARG A 134 -31.85 10.61 -13.44
CA ARG A 134 -33.21 11.17 -13.55
C ARG A 134 -34.20 10.61 -12.52
N VAL A 135 -34.07 9.34 -12.17
CA VAL A 135 -34.93 8.63 -11.21
C VAL A 135 -34.87 9.24 -9.81
N HIS A 136 -33.72 9.79 -9.40
CA HIS A 136 -33.53 10.34 -8.06
C HIS A 136 -33.75 11.86 -7.97
N GLN A 137 -33.89 12.55 -9.10
CA GLN A 137 -33.94 14.02 -9.14
C GLN A 137 -35.13 14.60 -8.38
N GLU A 138 -36.31 14.01 -8.53
CA GLU A 138 -37.52 14.55 -7.88
C GLU A 138 -37.51 14.32 -6.38
N ALA A 139 -37.13 13.12 -5.93
CA ALA A 139 -36.96 12.81 -4.52
C ALA A 139 -35.91 13.73 -3.87
N PHE A 140 -34.79 13.98 -4.56
CA PHE A 140 -33.75 14.89 -4.09
C PHE A 140 -34.25 16.32 -3.91
N ARG A 141 -34.97 16.88 -4.91
CA ARG A 141 -35.55 18.23 -4.82
C ARG A 141 -36.52 18.37 -3.66
N GLN A 142 -37.38 17.37 -3.45
CA GLN A 142 -38.37 17.39 -2.37
C GLN A 142 -37.70 17.36 -1.00
N LYS A 143 -36.67 16.52 -0.85
CA LYS A 143 -35.92 16.35 0.40
C LYS A 143 -35.13 17.61 0.80
N PHE A 144 -34.43 18.23 -0.15
CA PHE A 144 -33.53 19.37 0.13
C PHE A 144 -34.09 20.74 -0.27
N ARG A 145 -35.41 20.87 -0.46
CA ARG A 145 -36.04 22.11 -0.93
C ARG A 145 -35.73 23.33 -0.07
N SER A 146 -35.65 23.14 1.24
CA SER A 146 -35.49 24.20 2.25
C SER A 146 -34.24 23.98 3.12
N THR A 147 -33.31 23.16 2.64
CA THR A 147 -32.11 22.76 3.39
C THR A 147 -30.88 23.19 2.62
N ASP A 148 -29.91 23.82 3.28
CA ASP A 148 -28.66 24.20 2.60
C ASP A 148 -27.75 22.99 2.44
N THR A 149 -27.77 22.42 1.23
CA THR A 149 -26.97 21.27 0.80
C THR A 149 -25.45 21.46 0.85
N VAL A 150 -24.98 22.70 1.02
CA VAL A 150 -23.55 23.02 1.00
C VAL A 150 -22.90 22.92 2.38
N LEU A 151 -23.71 23.03 3.44
CA LEU A 151 -23.27 22.94 4.82
C LEU A 151 -22.73 21.54 5.16
N LEU A 152 -21.69 21.49 5.99
CA LEU A 152 -21.03 20.24 6.36
C LEU A 152 -21.94 19.36 7.24
N GLU A 153 -22.91 19.96 7.93
CA GLU A 153 -23.93 19.28 8.74
C GLU A 153 -24.90 18.46 7.89
N THR A 154 -25.15 18.89 6.65
CA THR A 154 -26.02 18.18 5.69
C THR A 154 -25.25 17.15 4.88
N TYR A 155 -23.91 17.19 4.92
CA TYR A 155 -23.05 16.28 4.17
C TYR A 155 -23.35 14.79 4.38
N PRO A 156 -23.61 14.27 5.62
CA PRO A 156 -23.91 12.85 5.78
C PRO A 156 -25.23 12.45 5.11
N GLU A 157 -26.26 13.30 5.15
CA GLU A 157 -27.52 13.05 4.46
C GLU A 157 -27.36 13.11 2.93
N MET A 158 -26.50 14.01 2.45
CA MET A 158 -26.14 14.14 1.04
C MET A 158 -25.40 12.92 0.47
N MET A 159 -24.75 12.11 1.32
CA MET A 159 -23.96 10.95 0.86
C MET A 159 -24.76 9.96 0.03
N GLU A 160 -26.04 9.74 0.35
CA GLU A 160 -26.91 8.85 -0.44
C GLU A 160 -26.95 9.25 -1.93
N TYR A 161 -26.91 10.56 -2.21
CA TYR A 161 -26.96 11.10 -3.56
C TYR A 161 -25.57 11.33 -4.16
N LEU A 162 -24.58 11.72 -3.37
CA LEU A 162 -23.19 11.87 -3.82
C LEU A 162 -22.62 10.54 -4.33
N LEU A 163 -22.99 9.43 -3.70
CA LEU A 163 -22.59 8.07 -4.13
C LEU A 163 -23.18 7.66 -5.48
N LEU A 164 -24.24 8.33 -5.93
CA LEU A 164 -24.87 8.09 -7.24
C LEU A 164 -24.27 8.95 -8.36
N MET A 165 -23.31 9.84 -8.04
CA MET A 165 -22.63 10.67 -9.02
C MET A 165 -21.38 9.96 -9.57
N ASP A 166 -21.16 10.08 -10.88
CA ASP A 166 -20.03 9.41 -11.55
C ASP A 166 -18.66 10.00 -11.21
N ARG A 167 -18.62 11.27 -10.78
CA ARG A 167 -17.42 12.09 -10.65
C ARG A 167 -17.24 12.61 -9.23
N ALA A 168 -16.05 13.13 -8.94
CA ALA A 168 -15.69 13.50 -7.59
C ALA A 168 -16.46 14.73 -7.07
N HIS A 169 -16.57 14.84 -5.75
CA HIS A 169 -17.02 16.07 -5.09
C HIS A 169 -15.87 16.78 -4.38
N VAL A 170 -16.08 18.07 -4.10
CA VAL A 170 -15.04 18.99 -3.65
C VAL A 170 -15.48 19.67 -2.36
N LEU A 171 -14.64 19.59 -1.34
CA LEU A 171 -14.74 20.40 -0.13
C LEU A 171 -13.68 21.50 -0.16
N ALA A 172 -13.99 22.68 0.36
CA ALA A 172 -13.01 23.75 0.49
C ALA A 172 -13.39 24.70 1.62
N TRP A 173 -12.46 25.60 1.97
CA TRP A 173 -12.79 26.70 2.87
C TRP A 173 -13.75 27.70 2.21
N GLY A 174 -14.72 28.16 3.00
CA GLY A 174 -15.49 29.37 2.74
C GLY A 174 -14.69 30.63 3.09
N ALA A 175 -15.37 31.78 3.05
CA ALA A 175 -14.79 33.06 3.48
C ALA A 175 -14.37 33.04 4.96
N ASP A 176 -15.09 32.29 5.78
CA ASP A 176 -14.89 32.09 7.22
C ASP A 176 -13.82 31.04 7.57
N ASN A 177 -13.08 30.54 6.58
CA ASN A 177 -12.11 29.44 6.73
C ASN A 177 -12.72 28.12 7.26
N ARG A 178 -14.02 27.91 7.04
CA ARG A 178 -14.70 26.64 7.39
C ARG A 178 -15.00 25.80 6.17
N PHE A 179 -14.92 24.48 6.33
CA PHE A 179 -15.17 23.56 5.23
C PHE A 179 -16.64 23.49 4.86
N HIS A 180 -16.92 23.57 3.56
CA HIS A 180 -18.24 23.36 2.97
C HIS A 180 -18.11 22.54 1.68
N LEU A 181 -19.24 22.05 1.15
CA LEU A 181 -19.30 21.40 -0.16
C LEU A 181 -19.19 22.44 -1.28
N ALA A 182 -17.96 22.72 -1.69
CA ALA A 182 -17.62 23.75 -2.68
C ALA A 182 -17.96 23.36 -4.12
N GLY A 183 -18.15 22.08 -4.41
CA GLY A 183 -18.47 21.64 -5.76
C GLY A 183 -18.72 20.16 -5.94
N VAL A 184 -19.24 19.81 -7.11
CA VAL A 184 -19.52 18.43 -7.54
C VAL A 184 -19.04 18.19 -8.97
N PHE A 185 -19.14 16.94 -9.41
CA PHE A 185 -18.82 16.52 -10.78
C PHE A 185 -17.37 16.82 -11.22
N ALA A 186 -16.44 16.80 -10.26
CA ALA A 186 -15.05 17.13 -10.45
C ALA A 186 -14.29 16.09 -11.28
N SER A 187 -13.46 16.58 -12.22
CA SER A 187 -12.63 15.77 -13.10
C SER A 187 -11.16 15.89 -12.73
N PHE A 188 -10.61 14.86 -12.10
CA PHE A 188 -9.21 14.81 -11.73
C PHE A 188 -8.32 14.51 -12.95
N PRO A 189 -7.33 15.36 -13.26
CA PRO A 189 -6.42 15.13 -14.37
C PRO A 189 -5.68 13.79 -14.24
N SER A 190 -5.73 12.97 -15.28
CA SER A 190 -4.99 11.71 -15.37
C SER A 190 -4.20 11.62 -16.66
N ASP A 191 -2.90 11.34 -16.53
CA ASP A 191 -2.02 11.00 -17.65
C ASP A 191 -1.12 9.84 -17.24
N ILE A 192 -1.76 8.69 -17.03
CA ILE A 192 -1.11 7.49 -16.49
C ILE A 192 -0.05 6.96 -17.46
N ASP A 193 -0.33 6.97 -18.77
CA ASP A 193 0.59 6.51 -19.80
C ASP A 193 1.87 7.33 -19.84
N SER A 194 1.76 8.67 -19.80
CA SER A 194 2.96 9.51 -19.75
C SER A 194 3.68 9.40 -18.41
N GLU A 195 2.99 9.16 -17.30
CA GLU A 195 3.64 8.90 -16.02
C GLU A 195 4.41 7.57 -16.04
N ILE A 196 3.83 6.50 -16.59
CA ILE A 196 4.49 5.20 -16.78
C ILE A 196 5.74 5.37 -17.64
N LYS A 197 5.63 6.03 -18.80
CA LYS A 197 6.78 6.26 -19.69
C LYS A 197 7.86 7.10 -19.01
N ARG A 198 7.50 8.23 -18.39
CA ARG A 198 8.46 9.11 -17.68
C ARG A 198 9.15 8.38 -16.52
N PHE A 199 8.41 7.59 -15.75
CA PHE A 199 8.98 6.82 -14.65
C PHE A 199 9.89 5.70 -15.15
N GLY A 200 9.48 4.95 -16.18
CA GLY A 200 10.31 3.89 -16.76
C GLY A 200 11.60 4.42 -17.37
N ILE A 201 11.58 5.58 -18.03
CA ILE A 201 12.81 6.25 -18.52
C ILE A 201 13.70 6.68 -17.35
N ARG A 202 13.13 7.34 -16.33
CA ARG A 202 13.89 7.81 -15.15
C ARG A 202 14.57 6.67 -14.38
N THR A 203 13.95 5.49 -14.35
CA THR A 203 14.47 4.30 -13.67
C THR A 203 15.41 3.47 -14.56
N GLY A 204 15.63 3.87 -15.81
CA GLY A 204 16.43 3.11 -16.79
C GLY A 204 15.76 1.81 -17.28
N LYS A 205 14.48 1.60 -16.95
CA LYS A 205 13.69 0.45 -17.39
C LYS A 205 13.18 0.60 -18.81
N PHE A 206 13.07 1.83 -19.31
CA PHE A 206 12.74 2.16 -20.70
C PHE A 206 13.83 3.00 -21.34
N VAL A 207 14.02 2.81 -22.65
CA VAL A 207 14.88 3.63 -23.52
C VAL A 207 14.07 3.98 -24.77
N TYR A 208 14.23 5.21 -25.27
CA TYR A 208 13.54 5.63 -26.49
C TYR A 208 13.93 4.75 -27.69
N GLY A 209 12.92 4.23 -28.39
CA GLY A 209 13.12 3.37 -29.57
C GLY A 209 13.35 1.88 -29.28
N ASP A 210 13.53 1.48 -28.02
CA ASP A 210 13.74 0.08 -27.64
C ASP A 210 12.41 -0.59 -27.21
N ASN A 211 11.69 -1.13 -28.19
CA ASN A 211 10.39 -1.77 -27.97
C ASN A 211 10.50 -3.06 -27.15
N ALA A 212 11.57 -3.85 -27.32
CA ALA A 212 11.76 -5.11 -26.61
C ALA A 212 12.00 -4.86 -25.12
N LEU A 213 12.82 -3.85 -24.79
CA LEU A 213 13.05 -3.44 -23.41
C LEU A 213 11.77 -2.87 -22.77
N TYR A 214 10.99 -2.10 -23.52
CA TYR A 214 9.69 -1.60 -23.06
C TYR A 214 8.74 -2.74 -22.75
N GLU A 215 8.54 -3.69 -23.67
CA GLU A 215 7.65 -4.84 -23.48
C GLU A 215 8.03 -5.65 -22.23
N ARG A 216 9.32 -5.95 -22.07
CA ARG A 216 9.85 -6.71 -20.93
C ARG A 216 9.60 -6.03 -19.58
N ASN A 217 9.67 -4.70 -19.53
CA ASN A 217 9.62 -3.95 -18.26
C ASN A 217 8.29 -3.22 -18.00
N ARG A 218 7.39 -3.13 -18.99
CA ARG A 218 6.17 -2.31 -18.87
C ARG A 218 5.32 -2.70 -17.66
N MET A 219 5.08 -3.99 -17.48
CA MET A 219 4.27 -4.50 -16.37
C MET A 219 4.90 -4.22 -15.01
N PHE A 220 6.24 -4.31 -14.92
CA PHE A 220 6.96 -3.97 -13.72
C PHE A 220 6.77 -2.49 -13.35
N VAL A 221 7.02 -1.59 -14.29
CA VAL A 221 6.89 -0.14 -14.10
C VAL A 221 5.47 0.23 -13.71
N TYR A 222 4.48 -0.39 -14.37
CA TYR A 222 3.08 -0.14 -14.08
C TYR A 222 2.70 -0.62 -12.67
N GLN A 223 3.05 -1.85 -12.31
CA GLN A 223 2.77 -2.41 -10.99
C GLN A 223 3.46 -1.60 -9.88
N TYR A 224 4.70 -1.16 -10.10
CA TYR A 224 5.42 -0.33 -9.14
C TYR A 224 4.69 0.98 -8.89
N LEU A 225 4.24 1.68 -9.95
CA LEU A 225 3.50 2.93 -9.80
C LEU A 225 2.15 2.73 -9.11
N MET A 226 1.42 1.67 -9.46
CA MET A 226 0.15 1.34 -8.81
C MET A 226 0.33 1.04 -7.32
N GLU A 227 1.34 0.25 -6.97
CA GLU A 227 1.71 -0.01 -5.57
C GLU A 227 2.14 1.29 -4.86
N LEU A 228 2.91 2.15 -5.53
CA LEU A 228 3.33 3.45 -5.01
C LEU A 228 2.10 4.32 -4.69
N TYR A 229 1.07 4.21 -5.51
CA TYR A 229 -0.21 4.90 -5.37
C TYR A 229 -1.22 4.13 -4.52
N GLY A 230 -0.82 3.08 -3.79
CA GLY A 230 -1.76 2.43 -2.88
C GLY A 230 -2.94 1.74 -3.57
N PHE A 231 -2.89 1.48 -4.88
CA PHE A 231 -4.03 0.90 -5.62
C PHE A 231 -3.62 -0.41 -6.29
N PRO A 232 -4.52 -1.41 -6.34
CA PRO A 232 -4.33 -2.55 -7.22
C PRO A 232 -4.50 -2.10 -8.69
N ILE A 233 -3.85 -2.80 -9.63
CA ILE A 233 -3.93 -2.47 -11.07
C ILE A 233 -5.39 -2.42 -11.56
N VAL A 234 -6.24 -3.32 -11.08
CA VAL A 234 -7.66 -3.40 -11.49
C VAL A 234 -8.51 -2.21 -11.04
N SER A 235 -8.00 -1.38 -10.12
CA SER A 235 -8.64 -0.12 -9.71
C SER A 235 -8.13 1.09 -10.51
N GLU A 236 -7.59 0.87 -11.72
CA GLU A 236 -7.02 1.91 -12.58
C GLU A 236 -7.93 3.13 -12.76
N ARG A 237 -9.25 2.92 -12.86
CA ARG A 237 -10.25 3.99 -12.99
C ARG A 237 -10.17 5.03 -11.87
N ARG A 238 -9.62 4.67 -10.71
CA ARG A 238 -9.47 5.55 -9.56
C ARG A 238 -8.05 6.09 -9.40
N THR A 239 -7.09 5.64 -10.21
CA THR A 239 -5.69 6.11 -10.20
C THR A 239 -5.54 7.58 -10.56
N SER A 240 -6.50 8.15 -11.30
CA SER A 240 -6.59 9.60 -11.53
C SER A 240 -6.50 10.40 -10.24
N SER A 241 -7.15 9.91 -9.17
CA SER A 241 -7.12 10.52 -7.85
C SER A 241 -5.73 10.49 -7.20
N ALA A 242 -4.99 9.38 -7.35
CA ALA A 242 -3.62 9.28 -6.87
C ALA A 242 -2.68 10.22 -7.63
N LEU A 243 -2.77 10.24 -8.97
CA LEU A 243 -1.98 11.13 -9.81
C LEU A 243 -2.28 12.61 -9.50
N PHE A 244 -3.55 12.93 -9.22
CA PHE A 244 -3.96 14.25 -8.81
C PHE A 244 -3.39 14.62 -7.44
N ALA A 245 -3.53 13.76 -6.43
CA ALA A 245 -2.91 13.94 -5.10
C ALA A 245 -1.39 14.18 -5.22
N ARG A 246 -0.72 13.48 -6.13
CA ARG A 246 0.71 13.66 -6.41
C ARG A 246 1.06 15.01 -6.99
N ARG A 247 0.24 15.48 -7.92
CA ARG A 247 0.42 16.79 -8.53
C ARG A 247 0.22 17.90 -7.49
N LEU A 248 -0.84 17.81 -6.70
CA LEU A 248 -1.12 18.73 -5.59
C LEU A 248 0.03 18.76 -4.57
N HIS A 249 0.53 17.59 -4.15
CA HIS A 249 1.65 17.51 -3.21
C HIS A 249 2.92 18.19 -3.74
N LYS A 250 3.24 18.00 -5.03
CA LYS A 250 4.38 18.67 -5.67
C LYS A 250 4.20 20.18 -5.79
N MET A 251 2.97 20.66 -5.85
CA MET A 251 2.63 22.09 -5.85
C MET A 251 2.69 22.71 -4.45
N GLY A 252 2.88 21.89 -3.39
CA GLY A 252 2.88 22.36 -2.00
C GLY A 252 1.47 22.63 -1.45
N GLU A 253 0.44 22.09 -2.09
CA GLU A 253 -0.95 22.27 -1.66
C GLU A 253 -1.25 21.53 -0.35
N ARG A 254 -2.08 22.13 0.49
CA ARG A 254 -2.63 21.49 1.70
C ARG A 254 -3.99 20.88 1.37
N PHE A 255 -4.04 19.56 1.28
CA PHE A 255 -5.23 18.84 0.82
C PHE A 255 -5.47 17.53 1.55
N LEU A 256 -6.72 17.08 1.52
CA LEU A 256 -7.13 15.72 1.81
C LEU A 256 -7.85 15.16 0.58
N LEU A 257 -7.43 14.02 0.08
CA LEU A 257 -8.09 13.35 -1.05
C LEU A 257 -8.53 11.96 -0.60
N ARG A 258 -9.80 11.60 -0.82
CA ARG A 258 -10.33 10.27 -0.48
C ARG A 258 -10.93 9.57 -1.67
N VAL A 259 -10.79 8.26 -1.67
CA VAL A 259 -11.34 7.38 -2.69
C VAL A 259 -11.90 6.14 -2.02
N LEU A 260 -13.14 5.79 -2.34
CA LEU A 260 -13.69 4.47 -2.08
C LEU A 260 -13.70 3.68 -3.40
N GLY A 261 -12.87 2.65 -3.47
CA GLY A 261 -12.84 1.75 -4.62
C GLY A 261 -13.86 0.61 -4.45
N GLN A 262 -14.64 0.34 -5.49
CA GLN A 262 -15.57 -0.79 -5.51
C GLN A 262 -14.83 -2.12 -5.55
N THR A 263 -13.68 -2.18 -6.21
CA THR A 263 -12.87 -3.40 -6.33
C THR A 263 -12.07 -3.72 -5.07
N ASP A 264 -11.35 -2.73 -4.53
CA ASP A 264 -10.52 -2.93 -3.34
C ASP A 264 -11.31 -2.78 -2.03
N ARG A 265 -12.51 -2.16 -2.08
CA ARG A 265 -13.46 -2.02 -0.95
C ARG A 265 -12.84 -1.28 0.23
N THR A 266 -11.88 -0.41 -0.07
CA THR A 266 -11.13 0.35 0.92
C THR A 266 -11.36 1.84 0.74
N LEU A 267 -11.49 2.55 1.86
CA LEU A 267 -11.36 4.00 1.91
C LEU A 267 -9.87 4.34 1.89
N THR A 268 -9.36 4.77 0.75
CA THR A 268 -7.98 5.23 0.58
C THR A 268 -7.92 6.74 0.78
N THR A 269 -7.16 7.21 1.78
CA THR A 269 -6.96 8.64 2.05
C THR A 269 -5.53 9.06 1.75
N TYR A 270 -5.40 10.15 1.02
CA TYR A 270 -4.16 10.92 0.88
C TYR A 270 -4.27 12.19 1.69
N LEU A 271 -3.23 12.52 2.44
CA LEU A 271 -3.19 13.72 3.27
C LEU A 271 -1.87 14.45 3.08
N ALA A 272 -1.96 15.75 2.82
CA ALA A 272 -0.83 16.66 2.81
C ALA A 272 -1.16 17.88 3.69
N THR A 273 -0.48 17.97 4.83
CA THR A 273 -0.68 19.06 5.81
C THR A 273 0.35 20.20 5.65
N GLY A 274 1.23 20.11 4.65
CA GLY A 274 2.32 21.07 4.40
C GLY A 274 3.71 20.55 4.81
N GLU A 275 3.82 19.29 5.23
CA GLU A 275 5.10 18.66 5.55
C GLU A 275 5.99 18.50 4.31
N ASN A 276 7.30 18.74 4.47
CA ASN A 276 8.28 18.55 3.40
C ASN A 276 8.69 17.07 3.26
N THR A 277 7.73 16.22 2.95
CA THR A 277 7.95 14.82 2.61
C THR A 277 7.98 14.65 1.09
N GLN A 278 8.59 13.57 0.62
CA GLN A 278 8.61 13.26 -0.82
C GLN A 278 7.23 12.84 -1.37
N TYR A 279 6.29 12.54 -0.47
CA TYR A 279 5.16 11.66 -0.69
C TYR A 279 4.02 12.10 0.26
N PRO A 280 2.78 12.35 -0.23
CA PRO A 280 1.66 12.62 0.68
C PRO A 280 1.40 11.40 1.58
N ALA A 281 0.94 11.62 2.81
CA ALA A 281 0.62 10.51 3.71
C ALA A 281 -0.50 9.65 3.10
N LEU A 282 -0.38 8.33 3.24
CA LEU A 282 -1.30 7.37 2.66
C LEU A 282 -1.81 6.40 3.73
N GLU A 283 -3.12 6.30 3.83
CA GLU A 283 -3.81 5.35 4.71
C GLU A 283 -4.95 4.64 3.97
N LYS A 284 -5.35 3.48 4.50
CA LYS A 284 -6.55 2.76 4.08
C LYS A 284 -7.40 2.37 5.28
N ILE A 285 -8.72 2.45 5.14
CA ILE A 285 -9.69 1.87 6.09
C ILE A 285 -10.54 0.83 5.37
N ALA A 286 -10.72 -0.34 6.00
CA ALA A 286 -11.51 -1.43 5.44
C ALA A 286 -12.18 -2.26 6.54
N LEU A 287 -13.19 -3.05 6.17
CA LEU A 287 -13.78 -4.08 7.02
C LEU A 287 -13.06 -5.40 6.77
N VAL A 288 -12.50 -5.97 7.83
CA VAL A 288 -11.65 -7.16 7.76
C VAL A 288 -12.15 -8.20 8.75
N ALA A 289 -12.27 -9.46 8.31
CA ALA A 289 -12.45 -10.58 9.20
C ALA A 289 -11.10 -10.98 9.82
N VAL A 290 -11.03 -11.01 11.15
CA VAL A 290 -9.88 -11.52 11.88
C VAL A 290 -9.85 -13.05 11.75
N ASP A 291 -8.67 -13.57 11.44
CA ASP A 291 -8.46 -15.00 11.26
C ASP A 291 -8.76 -15.74 12.59
N PRO A 292 -9.53 -16.84 12.57
CA PRO A 292 -9.81 -17.63 13.79
C PRO A 292 -8.54 -18.09 14.52
N ASP A 293 -7.42 -18.27 13.80
CA ASP A 293 -6.16 -18.74 14.38
C ASP A 293 -5.43 -17.65 15.21
N GLN A 294 -5.89 -16.39 15.17
CA GLN A 294 -5.29 -15.27 15.90
C GLN A 294 -5.88 -15.09 17.31
N GLU A 295 -5.78 -16.12 18.15
CA GLU A 295 -6.40 -16.16 19.48
C GLU A 295 -6.07 -14.94 20.35
N GLU A 296 -4.79 -14.53 20.43
CA GLU A 296 -4.37 -13.35 21.21
C GLU A 296 -5.02 -12.05 20.69
N ALA A 297 -5.13 -11.90 19.37
CA ALA A 297 -5.76 -10.73 18.77
C ALA A 297 -7.27 -10.75 19.03
N LEU A 298 -7.91 -11.91 18.89
CA LEU A 298 -9.34 -12.09 19.16
C LEU A 298 -9.69 -11.82 20.62
N GLU A 299 -8.85 -12.24 21.56
CA GLU A 299 -9.01 -11.96 22.99
C GLU A 299 -8.91 -10.45 23.26
N CYS A 300 -7.85 -9.79 22.76
CA CYS A 300 -7.68 -8.33 22.93
C CYS A 300 -8.86 -7.54 22.33
N ILE A 301 -9.27 -7.89 21.11
CA ILE A 301 -10.40 -7.24 20.42
C ILE A 301 -11.70 -7.49 21.18
N GLY A 302 -11.90 -8.71 21.70
CA GLY A 302 -13.09 -9.13 22.40
C GLY A 302 -13.25 -8.51 23.79
N ARG A 303 -12.16 -8.36 24.54
CA ARG A 303 -12.15 -7.77 25.89
C ARG A 303 -12.59 -6.31 25.88
N ASP A 304 -12.07 -5.55 24.91
CA ASP A 304 -12.19 -4.09 24.90
C ASP A 304 -13.29 -3.60 23.91
N GLY A 305 -14.12 -4.51 23.37
CA GLY A 305 -15.32 -4.15 22.59
C GLY A 305 -15.08 -3.76 21.13
N PHE A 306 -13.96 -4.13 20.52
CA PHE A 306 -13.55 -3.67 19.19
C PHE A 306 -14.18 -4.42 18.01
N PHE A 307 -15.02 -5.44 18.25
CA PHE A 307 -15.74 -6.13 17.18
C PHE A 307 -16.90 -5.29 16.64
N LEU A 308 -16.92 -5.07 15.32
CA LEU A 308 -18.11 -4.62 14.62
C LEU A 308 -19.16 -5.74 14.58
N ASP A 309 -18.70 -6.93 14.21
CA ASP A 309 -19.49 -8.16 14.17
C ASP A 309 -18.68 -9.30 14.81
N ARG A 310 -19.09 -9.68 16.02
CA ARG A 310 -18.39 -10.70 16.80
C ARG A 310 -18.52 -12.10 16.21
N GLU A 311 -19.66 -12.44 15.62
CA GLU A 311 -19.90 -13.79 15.07
C GLU A 311 -19.02 -14.03 13.84
N ARG A 312 -18.92 -13.01 12.98
CA ARG A 312 -18.09 -13.05 11.77
C ARG A 312 -16.65 -12.54 12.01
N ARG A 313 -16.29 -12.21 13.26
CA ARG A 313 -14.98 -11.66 13.67
C ARG A 313 -14.57 -10.42 12.88
N VAL A 314 -15.52 -9.57 12.51
CA VAL A 314 -15.27 -8.39 11.67
C VAL A 314 -14.86 -7.20 12.53
N VAL A 315 -13.84 -6.51 12.08
CA VAL A 315 -13.33 -5.27 12.67
C VAL A 315 -13.17 -4.16 11.62
N ILE A 316 -13.14 -2.91 12.08
CA ILE A 316 -12.79 -1.75 11.26
C ILE A 316 -11.29 -1.56 11.37
N LEU A 317 -10.54 -1.85 10.29
CA LEU A 317 -9.08 -1.81 10.30
C LEU A 317 -8.59 -0.58 9.53
N ARG A 318 -7.76 0.25 10.19
CA ARG A 318 -6.99 1.31 9.54
C ARG A 318 -5.54 0.87 9.37
N VAL A 319 -4.98 1.12 8.19
CA VAL A 319 -3.60 0.78 7.83
C VAL A 319 -2.91 2.03 7.32
N THR A 320 -1.74 2.35 7.88
CA THR A 320 -0.90 3.45 7.42
C THR A 320 0.28 2.92 6.64
N TYR A 321 0.61 3.58 5.54
CA TYR A 321 1.65 3.15 4.63
C TYR A 321 2.78 4.16 4.52
N ARG A 322 3.98 3.63 4.25
CA ARG A 322 5.17 4.40 3.88
C ARG A 322 5.52 4.12 2.43
N GLN A 323 5.58 5.19 1.64
CA GLN A 323 5.99 5.17 0.23
C GLN A 323 7.52 5.27 0.12
N HIS A 324 8.09 4.51 -0.81
CA HIS A 324 9.53 4.42 -1.04
C HIS A 324 9.88 4.91 -2.45
N ALA A 325 10.94 5.70 -2.53
CA ALA A 325 11.56 6.02 -3.81
C ALA A 325 12.17 4.75 -4.41
N PHE A 326 12.11 4.67 -5.74
CA PHE A 326 12.76 3.59 -6.47
C PHE A 326 14.28 3.71 -6.31
N ASP A 327 14.93 2.62 -5.88
CA ASP A 327 16.39 2.50 -5.83
C ASP A 327 16.79 1.26 -6.65
N PRO A 328 17.50 1.43 -7.78
CA PRO A 328 17.91 0.32 -8.64
C PRO A 328 18.88 -0.65 -7.95
N ALA A 329 19.55 -0.23 -6.87
CA ALA A 329 20.45 -1.09 -6.11
C ALA A 329 19.75 -1.87 -4.99
N ASN A 330 18.45 -1.66 -4.75
CA ASN A 330 17.72 -2.49 -3.82
C ASN A 330 17.46 -3.87 -4.43
N VAL A 331 17.68 -4.93 -3.65
CA VAL A 331 17.30 -6.31 -4.03
C VAL A 331 15.81 -6.40 -4.37
N ARG A 332 15.04 -5.52 -3.73
CA ARG A 332 13.64 -5.26 -4.00
C ARG A 332 13.50 -3.98 -4.80
N GLN A 333 13.93 -4.01 -6.05
CA GLN A 333 13.63 -2.95 -7.02
C GLN A 333 12.10 -2.70 -7.10
N ASP A 334 11.30 -3.67 -6.66
CA ASP A 334 9.86 -3.73 -6.86
C ASP A 334 8.99 -3.20 -5.71
N ARG A 335 9.57 -2.72 -4.59
CA ARG A 335 8.77 -2.32 -3.42
C ARG A 335 8.58 -0.82 -3.38
N ALA A 336 7.40 -0.38 -3.79
CA ALA A 336 7.01 1.02 -3.75
C ALA A 336 6.37 1.41 -2.40
N LEU A 337 5.87 0.44 -1.64
CA LEU A 337 5.11 0.71 -0.42
C LEU A 337 5.39 -0.31 0.70
N SER A 338 5.31 0.13 1.96
CA SER A 338 5.36 -0.74 3.14
C SER A 338 4.32 -0.34 4.18
N VAL A 339 3.70 -1.32 4.84
CA VAL A 339 2.84 -1.07 6.02
C VAL A 339 3.69 -0.52 7.16
N CYS A 340 3.40 0.72 7.55
CA CYS A 340 4.02 1.48 8.63
C CYS A 340 3.35 1.17 9.98
N GLY A 341 2.02 1.11 9.99
CA GLY A 341 1.22 0.77 11.17
C GLY A 341 -0.14 0.21 10.79
N GLN A 342 -0.80 -0.39 11.77
CA GLN A 342 -2.19 -0.82 11.66
C GLN A 342 -2.86 -0.61 13.02
N GLU A 343 -4.14 -0.26 13.01
CA GLU A 343 -4.93 -0.04 14.21
C GLU A 343 -6.38 -0.45 13.96
N VAL A 344 -6.98 -1.09 14.97
CA VAL A 344 -8.41 -1.44 14.95
C VAL A 344 -9.18 -0.29 15.54
N LEU A 345 -10.16 0.24 14.82
CA LEU A 345 -10.98 1.35 15.31
C LEU A 345 -12.15 0.82 16.13
N HIS A 346 -12.35 1.37 17.33
CA HIS A 346 -13.49 1.01 18.16
C HIS A 346 -14.79 1.43 17.47
N PRO A 347 -15.76 0.53 17.26
CA PRO A 347 -16.94 0.79 16.44
C PRO A 347 -17.83 1.92 16.97
N LEU A 348 -17.83 2.22 18.27
CA LEU A 348 -18.62 3.32 18.85
C LEU A 348 -17.86 4.63 19.06
N THR A 349 -16.57 4.59 19.39
CA THR A 349 -15.80 5.79 19.80
C THR A 349 -14.81 6.23 18.73
N GLY A 350 -14.44 5.34 17.80
CA GLY A 350 -13.38 5.61 16.81
C GLY A 350 -11.97 5.54 17.37
N GLU A 351 -11.81 5.29 18.68
CA GLU A 351 -10.50 5.18 19.31
C GLU A 351 -9.68 4.01 18.74
N PRO A 352 -8.38 4.19 18.50
CA PRO A 352 -7.55 3.16 17.89
C PRO A 352 -6.96 2.19 18.92
N LEU A 353 -7.18 0.89 18.71
CA LEU A 353 -6.40 -0.19 19.33
C LEU A 353 -5.17 -0.49 18.48
N ARG A 354 -3.99 -0.16 19.03
CA ARG A 354 -2.69 -0.31 18.37
C ARG A 354 -1.94 -1.54 18.88
N GLY A 355 -0.93 -1.96 18.12
CA GLY A 355 -0.03 -3.05 18.51
C GLY A 355 -0.49 -4.45 18.10
N LEU A 356 -1.72 -4.59 17.59
CA LEU A 356 -2.21 -5.85 17.02
C LEU A 356 -1.69 -6.04 15.59
N ASN A 357 -1.34 -7.27 15.25
CA ASN A 357 -0.85 -7.61 13.92
C ASN A 357 -1.82 -8.49 13.13
N ILE A 358 -2.88 -7.88 12.60
CA ILE A 358 -3.92 -8.58 11.84
C ILE A 358 -3.42 -8.93 10.42
N ILE A 359 -2.62 -8.05 9.80
CA ILE A 359 -2.24 -8.17 8.38
C ILE A 359 -1.01 -9.04 8.13
N LYS A 360 0.00 -8.99 9.01
CA LYS A 360 1.29 -9.68 8.81
C LYS A 360 1.36 -10.95 9.64
N ASP A 361 0.44 -11.88 9.40
CA ASP A 361 0.49 -13.15 10.11
C ASP A 361 1.48 -14.12 9.45
N ALA A 362 2.64 -14.25 10.09
CA ALA A 362 3.65 -15.22 9.73
C ALA A 362 3.20 -16.65 10.07
N SER A 363 2.47 -16.83 11.17
CA SER A 363 2.05 -18.13 11.69
C SER A 363 1.11 -18.84 10.72
N ASN A 364 0.10 -18.14 10.21
CA ASN A 364 -0.82 -18.66 9.21
C ASN A 364 -0.10 -18.97 7.87
N MET A 365 0.89 -18.16 7.49
CA MET A 365 1.69 -18.43 6.29
C MET A 365 2.49 -19.75 6.42
N PHE A 366 3.00 -20.03 7.62
CA PHE A 366 3.71 -21.28 7.90
C PHE A 366 2.76 -22.50 7.94
N LEU A 367 1.59 -22.36 8.57
CA LEU A 367 0.57 -23.41 8.63
C LEU A 367 0.08 -23.78 7.23
N ARG A 368 -0.32 -22.79 6.41
CA ARG A 368 -0.72 -23.01 5.01
C ARG A 368 0.38 -23.68 4.19
N LEU A 369 1.64 -23.32 4.40
CA LEU A 369 2.75 -23.95 3.68
C LEU A 369 2.86 -25.44 4.04
N ASN A 370 2.70 -25.81 5.30
CA ASN A 370 2.64 -27.20 5.72
C ASN A 370 1.47 -27.93 5.06
N ASP A 371 0.27 -27.35 5.08
CA ASP A 371 -0.91 -27.96 4.47
C ASP A 371 -0.73 -28.17 2.96
N ILE A 372 -0.10 -27.19 2.26
CA ILE A 372 0.22 -27.31 0.83
C ILE A 372 1.19 -28.47 0.58
N VAL A 373 2.23 -28.58 1.39
CA VAL A 373 3.26 -29.63 1.25
C VAL A 373 2.69 -31.02 1.57
N ARG A 374 1.81 -31.12 2.57
CA ARG A 374 1.12 -32.37 2.95
C ARG A 374 0.01 -32.76 1.96
N GLY A 375 -0.49 -31.80 1.19
CA GLY A 375 -1.61 -31.99 0.28
C GLY A 375 -3.00 -31.88 0.91
N GLU A 376 -3.05 -31.30 2.11
CA GLU A 376 -4.27 -31.08 2.90
C GLU A 376 -4.90 -29.71 2.59
N TYR A 377 -4.18 -28.83 1.89
CA TYR A 377 -4.66 -27.48 1.59
C TYR A 377 -5.79 -27.50 0.56
N THR A 378 -6.94 -26.97 0.97
CA THR A 378 -8.13 -26.77 0.14
C THR A 378 -8.27 -25.29 -0.20
N GLY A 379 -7.95 -24.94 -1.45
CA GLY A 379 -8.08 -23.58 -1.95
C GLY A 379 -7.68 -23.46 -3.41
N ARG A 380 -7.81 -22.27 -3.97
CA ARG A 380 -7.50 -21.97 -5.37
C ARG A 380 -6.30 -21.05 -5.50
N ILE A 381 -5.46 -21.29 -6.51
CA ILE A 381 -4.39 -20.36 -6.92
C ILE A 381 -4.25 -20.36 -8.44
N ILE A 382 -3.83 -19.22 -9.00
CA ILE A 382 -3.57 -19.11 -10.43
C ILE A 382 -2.08 -19.40 -10.69
N TYR A 383 -1.81 -20.43 -11.47
CA TYR A 383 -0.48 -20.79 -11.96
C TYR A 383 -0.19 -20.09 -13.29
N LYS A 384 0.93 -19.35 -13.34
CA LYS A 384 1.41 -18.58 -14.50
C LYS A 384 0.35 -17.70 -15.20
N ARG A 385 -0.66 -17.25 -14.47
CA ARG A 385 -1.80 -16.43 -14.96
C ARG A 385 -2.71 -17.12 -15.98
N THR A 386 -2.58 -18.42 -16.18
CA THR A 386 -3.29 -19.18 -17.23
C THR A 386 -4.09 -20.34 -16.66
N GLU A 387 -3.58 -21.00 -15.63
CA GLU A 387 -4.17 -22.21 -15.07
C GLU A 387 -4.70 -21.95 -13.66
N VAL A 388 -5.95 -22.29 -13.40
CA VAL A 388 -6.49 -22.29 -12.03
C VAL A 388 -6.24 -23.67 -11.44
N VAL A 389 -5.44 -23.72 -10.37
CA VAL A 389 -5.16 -24.95 -9.63
C VAL A 389 -6.03 -24.95 -8.38
N GLU A 390 -6.86 -25.98 -8.26
CA GLU A 390 -7.74 -26.21 -7.12
C GLU A 390 -7.20 -27.40 -6.32
N ASN A 391 -6.99 -27.19 -5.01
CA ASN A 391 -6.44 -28.13 -4.03
C ASN A 391 -4.96 -28.54 -4.25
N THR A 392 -4.45 -29.39 -3.35
CA THR A 392 -3.04 -29.83 -3.31
C THR A 392 -2.88 -31.36 -3.23
N GLU A 393 -3.84 -32.12 -3.76
CA GLU A 393 -3.89 -33.59 -3.60
C GLU A 393 -2.75 -34.33 -4.32
N THR A 394 -2.31 -33.85 -5.49
CA THR A 394 -1.25 -34.50 -6.30
C THR A 394 0.07 -33.74 -6.23
N HIS A 395 1.20 -34.41 -6.43
CA HIS A 395 2.52 -33.74 -6.45
C HIS A 395 2.63 -32.67 -7.53
N GLU A 396 2.01 -32.86 -8.70
CA GLU A 396 1.95 -31.83 -9.74
C GLU A 396 1.20 -30.59 -9.24
N LYS A 397 0.00 -30.76 -8.66
CA LYS A 397 -0.76 -29.65 -8.08
C LYS A 397 0.03 -28.96 -6.98
N ARG A 398 0.65 -29.72 -6.06
CA ARG A 398 1.51 -29.18 -4.99
C ARG A 398 2.63 -28.33 -5.55
N LEU A 399 3.35 -28.80 -6.57
CA LEU A 399 4.46 -28.04 -7.17
C LEU A 399 3.98 -26.77 -7.89
N LYS A 400 2.87 -26.82 -8.65
CA LYS A 400 2.27 -25.61 -9.24
C LYS A 400 1.82 -24.62 -8.16
N PHE A 401 1.19 -25.15 -7.10
CA PHE A 401 0.76 -24.36 -5.95
C PHE A 401 1.95 -23.70 -5.27
N LEU A 402 3.00 -24.47 -4.97
CA LEU A 402 4.24 -23.99 -4.37
C LEU A 402 4.92 -22.96 -5.26
N TYR A 403 5.00 -23.15 -6.58
CA TYR A 403 5.57 -22.14 -7.48
C TYR A 403 4.84 -20.80 -7.35
N SER A 404 3.51 -20.81 -7.49
CA SER A 404 2.69 -19.60 -7.41
C SER A 404 2.72 -18.99 -6.02
N TRP A 405 2.68 -19.82 -4.98
CA TRP A 405 2.75 -19.40 -3.59
C TRP A 405 4.12 -18.79 -3.27
N LEU A 406 5.23 -19.44 -3.63
CA LEU A 406 6.57 -18.90 -3.42
C LEU A 406 6.75 -17.58 -4.17
N THR A 407 6.29 -17.49 -5.41
CA THR A 407 6.33 -16.25 -6.19
C THR A 407 5.53 -15.14 -5.52
N LYS A 408 4.32 -15.45 -5.03
CA LYS A 408 3.44 -14.51 -4.33
C LYS A 408 4.00 -14.07 -2.97
N HIS A 409 4.60 -14.99 -2.22
CA HIS A 409 5.07 -14.79 -0.85
C HIS A 409 6.57 -14.48 -0.75
N GLN A 410 7.30 -14.45 -1.89
CA GLN A 410 8.72 -14.13 -2.01
C GLN A 410 9.11 -12.92 -1.16
N ARG A 411 8.37 -11.81 -1.31
CA ARG A 411 8.66 -10.56 -0.59
C ARG A 411 8.56 -10.70 0.92
N ARG A 412 7.60 -11.51 1.42
CA ARG A 412 7.39 -11.74 2.86
C ARG A 412 8.50 -12.62 3.42
N MET A 413 8.83 -13.72 2.73
CA MET A 413 9.90 -14.63 3.14
C MET A 413 11.27 -13.93 3.21
N ILE A 414 11.56 -13.00 2.30
CA ILE A 414 12.80 -12.19 2.36
C ILE A 414 12.75 -11.17 3.51
N SER A 415 11.57 -10.79 4.03
CA SER A 415 11.42 -9.71 5.04
C SER A 415 11.31 -10.17 6.48
N TYR A 416 10.70 -11.34 6.69
CA TYR A 416 10.35 -11.81 8.02
C TYR A 416 11.59 -12.28 8.78
N SER A 417 11.42 -12.49 10.09
CA SER A 417 12.50 -12.87 11.01
C SER A 417 13.29 -14.10 10.54
N ASP A 418 14.51 -14.24 11.06
CA ASP A 418 15.36 -15.41 10.78
C ASP A 418 14.67 -16.70 11.19
N ASP A 419 14.05 -16.72 12.37
CA ASP A 419 13.31 -17.89 12.87
C ASP A 419 12.19 -18.32 11.91
N PHE A 420 11.42 -17.35 11.41
CA PHE A 420 10.34 -17.61 10.47
C PHE A 420 10.86 -18.26 9.18
N PHE A 421 11.92 -17.69 8.60
CA PHE A 421 12.46 -18.19 7.35
C PHE A 421 13.16 -19.52 7.52
N CYS A 422 13.84 -19.76 8.65
CA CYS A 422 14.38 -21.06 8.98
C CYS A 422 13.27 -22.13 9.01
N ASN A 423 12.10 -21.81 9.59
CA ASN A 423 10.97 -22.74 9.61
C ASN A 423 10.42 -23.00 8.20
N VAL A 424 10.19 -21.94 7.41
CA VAL A 424 9.77 -22.07 5.99
C VAL A 424 10.77 -22.90 5.18
N SER A 425 12.06 -22.63 5.36
CA SER A 425 13.14 -23.34 4.66
C SER A 425 13.15 -24.81 5.04
N LYS A 426 12.97 -25.16 6.33
CA LYS A 426 12.91 -26.56 6.78
C LYS A 426 11.78 -27.32 6.10
N VAL A 427 10.57 -26.76 6.06
CA VAL A 427 9.40 -27.41 5.43
C VAL A 427 9.62 -27.63 3.93
N LEU A 428 10.11 -26.61 3.23
CA LEU A 428 10.39 -26.71 1.79
C LEU A 428 11.50 -27.70 1.50
N THR A 429 12.58 -27.68 2.27
CA THR A 429 13.70 -28.61 2.12
C THR A 429 13.26 -30.04 2.37
N GLN A 430 12.43 -30.28 3.40
CA GLN A 430 11.91 -31.60 3.73
C GLN A 430 11.00 -32.15 2.62
N TYR A 431 10.27 -31.30 1.90
CA TYR A 431 9.45 -31.76 0.77
C TYR A 431 10.25 -31.96 -0.51
N LEU A 432 11.01 -30.93 -0.91
CA LEU A 432 11.69 -30.88 -2.21
C LEU A 432 12.85 -31.87 -2.29
N TYR A 433 13.53 -32.13 -1.18
CA TYR A 433 14.71 -33.00 -1.15
C TYR A 433 14.48 -34.30 -0.36
N SER A 434 13.21 -34.69 -0.13
CA SER A 434 12.91 -36.01 0.45
C SER A 434 13.14 -37.09 -0.61
N PRO A 435 13.92 -38.15 -0.30
CA PRO A 435 14.10 -39.30 -1.19
C PRO A 435 12.79 -39.98 -1.58
N GLU A 436 11.76 -39.91 -0.73
CA GLU A 436 10.45 -40.53 -0.99
C GLU A 436 9.72 -39.89 -2.19
N ASN A 437 10.08 -38.65 -2.54
CA ASN A 437 9.44 -37.92 -3.63
C ASN A 437 10.20 -38.02 -4.96
N ASP A 438 11.38 -38.66 -5.00
CA ASP A 438 12.27 -38.66 -6.17
C ASP A 438 11.58 -39.26 -7.40
N ASP A 439 10.91 -40.41 -7.25
CA ASP A 439 10.19 -41.08 -8.35
C ASP A 439 9.09 -40.18 -8.94
N ASN A 440 8.37 -39.46 -8.10
CA ASN A 440 7.35 -38.51 -8.52
C ASN A 440 7.98 -37.30 -9.24
N PHE A 441 9.09 -36.77 -8.74
CA PHE A 441 9.75 -35.59 -9.31
C PHE A 441 10.51 -35.88 -10.61
N ILE A 442 10.93 -37.12 -10.87
CA ILE A 442 11.50 -37.51 -12.16
C ILE A 442 10.53 -37.24 -13.31
N THR A 443 9.25 -37.60 -13.12
CA THR A 443 8.20 -37.36 -14.13
C THR A 443 7.80 -35.88 -14.24
N LEU A 444 8.03 -35.10 -13.18
CA LEU A 444 7.71 -33.67 -13.08
C LEU A 444 8.95 -32.76 -13.11
N ARG A 445 10.03 -33.22 -13.76
CA ARG A 445 11.38 -32.63 -13.63
C ARG A 445 11.43 -31.13 -13.92
N GLU A 446 10.77 -30.67 -14.98
CA GLU A 446 10.75 -29.25 -15.35
C GLU A 446 10.10 -28.40 -14.25
N LEU A 447 8.93 -28.82 -13.79
CA LEU A 447 8.19 -28.13 -12.73
C LEU A 447 8.95 -28.16 -11.39
N TYR A 448 9.55 -29.29 -11.04
CA TYR A 448 10.40 -29.43 -9.85
C TYR A 448 11.60 -28.48 -9.90
N GLN A 449 12.29 -28.40 -11.04
CA GLN A 449 13.40 -27.46 -11.25
C GLN A 449 12.95 -26.00 -11.16
N GLU A 450 11.77 -25.66 -11.67
CA GLU A 450 11.21 -24.31 -11.54
C GLU A 450 10.95 -23.93 -10.07
N VAL A 451 10.37 -24.82 -9.27
CA VAL A 451 10.14 -24.59 -7.83
C VAL A 451 11.47 -24.46 -7.08
N CYS A 452 12.43 -25.35 -7.34
CA CYS A 452 13.76 -25.29 -6.71
C CYS A 452 14.50 -24.00 -7.07
N SER A 453 14.47 -23.60 -8.35
CA SER A 453 15.06 -22.35 -8.82
C SER A 453 14.42 -21.14 -8.13
N ARG A 454 13.09 -21.12 -8.01
CA ARG A 454 12.37 -20.05 -7.30
C ARG A 454 12.75 -20.00 -5.82
N PHE A 455 12.83 -21.15 -5.16
CA PHE A 455 13.21 -21.23 -3.75
C PHE A 455 14.66 -20.79 -3.52
N SER A 456 15.59 -21.24 -4.38
CA SER A 456 17.00 -20.81 -4.33
C SER A 456 17.15 -19.31 -4.53
N TYR A 457 16.38 -18.73 -5.46
CA TYR A 457 16.35 -17.27 -5.64
C TYR A 457 15.96 -16.55 -4.34
N ILE A 458 14.93 -17.04 -3.64
CA ILE A 458 14.45 -16.44 -2.39
C ILE A 458 15.53 -16.50 -1.30
N GLN A 459 16.22 -17.63 -1.15
CA GLN A 459 17.32 -17.79 -0.20
C GLN A 459 18.45 -16.80 -0.49
N GLN A 460 18.92 -16.74 -1.73
CA GLN A 460 19.97 -15.80 -2.13
C GLN A 460 19.52 -14.34 -1.94
N ALA A 461 18.31 -14.00 -2.36
CA ALA A 461 17.76 -12.64 -2.23
C ALA A 461 17.63 -12.20 -0.76
N ARG A 462 17.37 -13.13 0.17
CA ARG A 462 17.39 -12.86 1.62
C ARG A 462 18.78 -12.47 2.10
N ASN A 463 19.82 -13.18 1.67
CA ASN A 463 21.19 -12.82 2.03
C ASN A 463 21.58 -11.44 1.49
N VAL A 464 21.22 -11.12 0.23
CA VAL A 464 21.48 -9.78 -0.30
C VAL A 464 20.67 -8.71 0.44
N ARG A 465 19.47 -9.03 0.94
CA ARG A 465 18.67 -8.10 1.78
C ARG A 465 19.37 -7.77 3.11
N ILE A 466 19.99 -8.76 3.75
CA ILE A 466 20.79 -8.53 4.96
C ILE A 466 21.97 -7.61 4.63
N LEU A 467 22.65 -7.85 3.50
CA LEU A 467 23.73 -6.98 3.01
C LEU A 467 23.25 -5.54 2.77
N GLU A 468 22.05 -5.36 2.22
CA GLU A 468 21.44 -4.04 2.02
C GLU A 468 21.24 -3.29 3.34
N ASP A 469 20.70 -3.95 4.37
CA ASP A 469 20.52 -3.35 5.70
C ASP A 469 21.87 -3.00 6.36
N LEU A 470 22.85 -3.90 6.25
CA LEU A 470 24.21 -3.65 6.70
C LEU A 470 24.85 -2.45 5.99
N SER A 471 24.60 -2.25 4.69
CA SER A 471 25.11 -1.08 3.94
C SER A 471 24.59 0.26 4.48
N ARG A 472 23.44 0.24 5.17
CA ARG A 472 22.85 1.40 5.86
C ARG A 472 23.20 1.45 7.36
N ARG A 473 24.11 0.57 7.81
CA ARG A 473 24.46 0.34 9.22
C ARG A 473 23.25 -0.03 10.08
N LEU A 474 22.33 -0.80 9.53
CA LEU A 474 21.20 -1.38 10.26
C LEU A 474 21.42 -2.88 10.42
N TYR A 475 21.29 -3.38 11.64
CA TYR A 475 21.34 -4.81 11.93
C TYR A 475 20.39 -5.14 13.06
N LYS A 476 19.50 -6.11 12.83
CA LYS A 476 18.46 -6.53 13.79
C LYS A 476 17.68 -5.35 14.40
N GLY A 477 17.39 -4.35 13.58
CA GLY A 477 16.61 -3.16 13.96
C GLY A 477 17.39 -2.04 14.67
N ALA A 478 18.68 -2.23 14.95
CA ALA A 478 19.52 -1.22 15.61
C ALA A 478 20.54 -0.62 14.64
N GLN A 479 20.91 0.64 14.88
CA GLN A 479 22.01 1.28 14.16
C GLN A 479 23.36 0.83 14.74
N ILE A 480 24.29 0.42 13.89
CA ILE A 480 25.56 -0.19 14.30
C ILE A 480 26.78 0.66 13.97
N SER A 481 27.91 0.34 14.61
CA SER A 481 29.21 0.95 14.32
C SER A 481 29.79 0.41 13.00
N TYR A 482 30.70 1.18 12.38
CA TYR A 482 31.39 0.75 11.15
C TYR A 482 32.17 -0.55 11.36
N LEU A 483 32.81 -0.75 12.52
CA LEU A 483 33.56 -1.97 12.79
C LEU A 483 32.64 -3.20 12.81
N HIS A 484 31.49 -3.09 13.49
CA HIS A 484 30.51 -4.17 13.52
C HIS A 484 29.92 -4.45 12.13
N MET A 485 29.56 -3.38 11.40
CA MET A 485 29.11 -3.49 10.00
C MET A 485 30.11 -4.26 9.14
N PHE A 486 31.40 -3.92 9.20
CA PHE A 486 32.43 -4.61 8.41
C PHE A 486 32.54 -6.09 8.74
N ARG A 487 32.48 -6.45 10.03
CA ARG A 487 32.55 -7.85 10.46
C ARG A 487 31.40 -8.67 9.89
N GLU A 488 30.17 -8.17 10.03
CA GLU A 488 28.97 -8.84 9.50
C GLU A 488 28.97 -8.92 7.97
N VAL A 489 29.34 -7.83 7.28
CA VAL A 489 29.41 -7.79 5.81
C VAL A 489 30.45 -8.78 5.28
N ILE A 490 31.64 -8.82 5.88
CA ILE A 490 32.70 -9.73 5.45
C ILE A 490 32.29 -11.18 5.71
N ALA A 491 31.71 -11.50 6.87
CA ALA A 491 31.22 -12.83 7.17
C ALA A 491 30.22 -13.30 6.11
N LEU A 492 29.18 -12.48 5.88
CA LEU A 492 28.15 -12.75 4.88
C LEU A 492 28.74 -12.94 3.47
N LEU A 493 29.64 -12.05 3.02
CA LEU A 493 30.22 -12.16 1.68
C LEU A 493 31.13 -13.39 1.50
N ASN A 494 31.84 -13.84 2.55
CA ASN A 494 32.59 -15.09 2.47
C ASN A 494 31.65 -16.29 2.30
N ASP A 495 30.53 -16.32 3.03
CA ASP A 495 29.54 -17.39 2.91
C ASP A 495 28.95 -17.42 1.49
N LEU A 496 28.59 -16.25 0.95
CA LEU A 496 28.05 -16.12 -0.41
C LEU A 496 29.07 -16.45 -1.51
N GLN A 497 30.37 -16.34 -1.23
CA GLN A 497 31.41 -16.62 -2.21
C GLN A 497 31.42 -18.10 -2.62
N TYR A 498 31.06 -19.02 -1.73
CA TYR A 498 30.98 -20.45 -2.03
C TYR A 498 29.81 -20.79 -2.97
N GLU A 499 28.74 -20.01 -2.90
CA GLU A 499 27.52 -20.23 -3.69
C GLU A 499 27.46 -19.39 -4.97
N ILE A 500 28.39 -18.43 -5.15
CA ILE A 500 28.34 -17.38 -6.17
C ILE A 500 28.17 -17.90 -7.60
N VAL A 501 28.70 -19.09 -7.91
CA VAL A 501 28.59 -19.72 -9.25
C VAL A 501 27.14 -20.04 -9.60
N ASN A 502 26.27 -20.23 -8.60
CA ASN A 502 24.85 -20.53 -8.75
C ASN A 502 23.96 -19.29 -8.53
N PHE A 503 24.55 -18.09 -8.37
CA PHE A 503 23.75 -16.89 -8.11
C PHE A 503 22.93 -16.47 -9.33
N PHE A 504 21.77 -15.86 -9.12
CA PHE A 504 21.07 -15.18 -10.21
C PHE A 504 21.82 -13.89 -10.59
N PRO A 505 22.07 -13.60 -11.88
CA PRO A 505 22.84 -12.42 -12.31
C PRO A 505 22.38 -11.09 -11.68
N PRO A 506 21.07 -10.79 -11.58
CA PRO A 506 20.61 -9.57 -10.92
C PRO A 506 21.00 -9.46 -9.44
N LEU A 507 21.13 -10.58 -8.73
CA LEU A 507 21.54 -10.59 -7.32
C LEU A 507 23.03 -10.28 -7.17
N VAL A 508 23.87 -10.73 -8.12
CA VAL A 508 25.31 -10.41 -8.15
C VAL A 508 25.51 -8.90 -8.33
N ASP A 509 24.74 -8.27 -9.22
CA ASP A 509 24.78 -6.82 -9.40
C ASP A 509 24.36 -6.06 -8.14
N ASN A 510 23.32 -6.53 -7.44
CA ASN A 510 22.89 -5.92 -6.18
C ASN A 510 23.95 -6.06 -5.07
N ILE A 511 24.64 -7.20 -4.98
CA ILE A 511 25.76 -7.39 -4.04
C ILE A 511 26.86 -6.37 -4.33
N ILE A 512 27.29 -6.26 -5.59
CA ILE A 512 28.32 -5.30 -6.00
C ILE A 512 27.89 -3.88 -5.64
N GLY A 513 26.65 -3.49 -5.95
CA GLY A 513 26.11 -2.17 -5.65
C GLY A 513 26.06 -1.85 -4.15
N CYS A 514 25.67 -2.82 -3.30
CA CYS A 514 25.68 -2.65 -1.83
C CYS A 514 27.11 -2.44 -1.31
N VAL A 515 28.07 -3.23 -1.80
CA VAL A 515 29.48 -3.09 -1.43
C VAL A 515 30.05 -1.75 -1.92
N GLU A 516 29.70 -1.31 -3.13
CA GLU A 516 30.08 0.01 -3.64
C GLU A 516 29.55 1.13 -2.76
N LYS A 517 28.30 1.07 -2.30
CA LYS A 517 27.73 2.07 -1.38
C LYS A 517 28.55 2.17 -0.09
N ILE A 518 28.95 1.05 0.51
CA ILE A 518 29.82 1.03 1.70
C ILE A 518 31.19 1.62 1.40
N LEU A 519 31.83 1.19 0.32
CA LEU A 519 33.17 1.62 -0.05
C LEU A 519 33.22 3.12 -0.42
N HIS A 520 32.12 3.70 -0.92
CA HIS A 520 32.01 5.11 -1.31
C HIS A 520 31.51 6.03 -0.20
N ASP A 521 31.32 5.54 1.03
CA ASP A 521 30.94 6.37 2.17
C ASP A 521 32.01 7.45 2.44
N ARG A 522 31.61 8.73 2.31
CA ARG A 522 32.50 9.89 2.45
C ARG A 522 33.09 10.00 3.86
N TYR A 523 32.30 9.71 4.89
CA TYR A 523 32.76 9.77 6.27
C TYR A 523 33.81 8.68 6.52
N LEU A 524 33.52 7.47 6.04
CA LEU A 524 34.42 6.32 6.19
C LEU A 524 35.78 6.57 5.52
N LYS A 525 35.77 7.07 4.28
CA LYS A 525 37.01 7.41 3.56
C LYS A 525 37.84 8.45 4.31
N ARG A 526 37.21 9.59 4.62
CA ARG A 526 37.88 10.72 5.27
C ARG A 526 38.42 10.39 6.67
N ARG A 527 37.71 9.55 7.44
CA ARG A 527 38.05 9.29 8.84
C ARG A 527 39.01 8.11 9.02
N TYR A 528 38.92 7.09 8.17
CA TYR A 528 39.62 5.82 8.39
C TYR A 528 40.53 5.39 7.24
N ILE A 529 40.36 5.89 6.02
CA ILE A 529 41.11 5.41 4.85
C ILE A 529 42.17 6.43 4.40
N ASP A 530 41.79 7.69 4.23
CA ASP A 530 42.66 8.74 3.65
C ASP A 530 43.62 9.40 4.66
N VAL A 531 43.75 8.82 5.86
CA VAL A 531 44.55 9.35 6.98
C VAL A 531 45.83 8.51 7.17
N SER A 532 46.92 9.05 7.73
CA SER A 532 48.11 8.24 8.02
C SER A 532 47.80 7.09 8.98
N GLU A 533 48.43 5.91 8.79
CA GLU A 533 48.25 4.74 9.67
C GLU A 533 48.59 5.08 11.13
N ASP A 534 49.58 5.94 11.36
CA ASP A 534 50.05 6.35 12.70
C ASP A 534 49.01 7.14 13.50
N THR A 535 48.01 7.71 12.83
CA THR A 535 46.96 8.53 13.47
C THR A 535 45.71 7.73 13.80
N LEU A 536 45.66 6.45 13.40
CA LEU A 536 44.51 5.60 13.65
C LEU A 536 44.56 5.00 15.04
N THR A 537 43.40 4.96 15.69
CA THR A 537 43.21 4.10 16.85
C THR A 537 43.30 2.62 16.44
N PRO A 538 43.53 1.68 17.37
CA PRO A 538 43.51 0.25 17.07
C PRO A 538 42.21 -0.19 16.36
N ALA A 539 41.07 0.35 16.78
CA ALA A 539 39.78 0.12 16.11
C ALA A 539 39.73 0.72 14.69
N GLY A 540 40.34 1.89 14.49
CA GLY A 540 40.46 2.51 13.15
C GLY A 540 41.35 1.71 12.20
N ALA A 541 42.45 1.12 12.71
CA ALA A 541 43.31 0.22 11.95
C ALA A 541 42.57 -1.06 11.54
N GLU A 542 41.75 -1.63 12.44
CA GLU A 542 40.91 -2.79 12.13
C GLU A 542 39.86 -2.47 11.04
N ILE A 543 39.22 -1.29 11.11
CA ILE A 543 38.30 -0.81 10.06
C ILE A 543 39.03 -0.73 8.71
N ARG A 544 40.24 -0.15 8.65
CA ARG A 544 41.03 -0.05 7.42
C ARG A 544 41.40 -1.43 6.86
N LYS A 545 41.79 -2.37 7.72
CA LYS A 545 42.06 -3.77 7.33
C LYS A 545 40.83 -4.43 6.71
N ASN A 546 39.68 -4.28 7.35
CA ASN A 546 38.41 -4.82 6.87
C ASN A 546 37.95 -4.16 5.56
N TYR A 547 38.19 -2.85 5.38
CA TYR A 547 37.96 -2.17 4.11
C TYR A 547 38.75 -2.80 2.96
N ARG A 548 40.06 -3.04 3.15
CA ARG A 548 40.90 -3.72 2.12
C ARG A 548 40.38 -5.12 1.80
N ARG A 549 39.94 -5.89 2.80
CA ARG A 549 39.34 -7.21 2.61
C ARG A 549 38.02 -7.13 1.82
N LEU A 550 37.19 -6.13 2.09
CA LEU A 550 35.95 -5.90 1.37
C LEU A 550 36.19 -5.58 -0.12
N VAL A 551 37.23 -4.81 -0.44
CA VAL A 551 37.64 -4.54 -1.84
C VAL A 551 38.00 -5.84 -2.56
N SER A 552 38.81 -6.70 -1.94
CA SER A 552 39.19 -8.00 -2.53
C SER A 552 37.98 -8.92 -2.77
N LEU A 553 37.01 -8.92 -1.85
CA LEU A 553 35.75 -9.64 -2.04
C LEU A 553 34.96 -9.07 -3.21
N GLN A 554 34.82 -7.74 -3.31
CA GLN A 554 34.14 -7.09 -4.44
C GLN A 554 34.73 -7.49 -5.79
N ASP A 555 36.06 -7.52 -5.91
CA ASP A 555 36.74 -7.91 -7.15
C ASP A 555 36.42 -9.35 -7.54
N SER A 556 36.29 -10.25 -6.57
CA SER A 556 35.86 -11.64 -6.80
C SER A 556 34.43 -11.69 -7.36
N PHE A 557 33.49 -10.91 -6.82
CA PHE A 557 32.12 -10.82 -7.36
C PHE A 557 32.09 -10.21 -8.77
N ARG A 558 32.91 -9.19 -9.04
CA ARG A 558 33.02 -8.56 -10.37
C ARG A 558 33.60 -9.52 -11.41
N ALA A 559 34.57 -10.35 -11.03
CA ALA A 559 35.15 -11.36 -11.92
C ALA A 559 34.09 -12.39 -12.35
N VAL A 560 33.27 -12.86 -11.42
CA VAL A 560 32.17 -13.80 -11.73
C VAL A 560 31.12 -13.17 -12.64
N ARG A 561 30.75 -11.90 -12.39
CA ARG A 561 29.84 -11.16 -13.29
C ARG A 561 30.39 -11.09 -14.71
N LYS A 562 31.67 -10.73 -14.86
CA LYS A 562 32.32 -10.61 -16.18
C LYS A 562 32.34 -11.94 -16.94
N ALA A 563 32.64 -13.05 -16.26
CA ALA A 563 32.66 -14.38 -16.85
C ALA A 563 31.30 -14.84 -17.38
N ARG A 564 30.20 -14.37 -16.80
CA ARG A 564 28.83 -14.69 -17.24
C ARG A 564 28.38 -13.85 -18.42
N LEU A 565 28.64 -12.54 -18.39
CA LEU A 565 28.37 -11.65 -19.51
C LEU A 565 29.10 -12.09 -20.80
N SER A 566 30.32 -12.64 -20.67
CA SER A 566 31.05 -13.23 -21.80
C SER A 566 30.45 -14.54 -22.34
N LYS A 567 29.67 -15.28 -21.53
CA LYS A 567 28.97 -16.49 -21.98
C LYS A 567 27.66 -16.16 -22.68
N GLU A 568 26.93 -15.15 -22.22
CA GLU A 568 25.68 -14.69 -22.84
C GLU A 568 25.90 -13.94 -24.16
N GLY A 569 27.07 -13.34 -24.39
CA GLY A 569 27.42 -12.72 -25.68
C GLY A 569 27.89 -13.69 -26.78
N ASN A 570 28.05 -14.97 -26.46
CA ASN A 570 28.48 -16.03 -27.37
C ASN A 570 27.39 -17.08 -27.64
N ALA A 571 26.16 -16.82 -27.20
CA ALA A 571 24.95 -17.58 -27.48
C ALA A 571 23.93 -16.65 -28.15
#